data_AF-A0AAD6VQB5-F1
#
_entry.id   AF-A0AAD6VQB5-F1
#
_cell.length_a   1.000
_cell.length_b   1.000
_cell.length_c   1.000
_cell.angle_alpha   90.00
_cell.angle_beta   90.00
_cell.angle_gamma   90.00
#
_symmetry.space_group_name_H-M   'P 1'
#
loop_
_entity.id
_entity.type
_entity.pdbx_description
1 polymer ?
#
loop_
_entity_poly.entity_id
_entity_poly.type
_entity_poly.pdbx_seq_one_letter_code
_entity_poly.pdbx_strand_id
1 'polypeptide(L)'
;MYTLAMQPNSPMYPRDWKKRDRMDDRAAARLSSADTLQQAAEDPTKNLGLAVYLFVFGDLIDAYQSRTISHHERAKIAIRTRLFLHTWRMFLRKASYTENRHFISKEAADIFEILVNGILGLIVIHRDHLGGKSCPLLPWFTSSEPNEHSFSEIRDVSEDFTLQEAILIVPQLRAKMQAAVRMVLNPEIPRSV
;
A
#
# COMPACT_ATOMS: atom_id res chain seq x y z
N MET A 1 2.80 18.78 -6.29
CA MET A 1 3.55 17.51 -6.33
C MET A 1 4.88 17.64 -7.07
N TYR A 2 4.90 17.98 -8.36
CA TYR A 2 6.16 18.17 -9.12
C TYR A 2 7.13 19.17 -8.47
N THR A 3 6.61 20.30 -7.99
CA THR A 3 7.39 21.33 -7.28
C THR A 3 7.99 20.85 -5.96
N LEU A 4 7.27 20.03 -5.20
CA LEU A 4 7.76 19.42 -3.95
C LEU A 4 8.87 18.40 -4.24
N ALA A 5 8.71 17.61 -5.31
CA ALA A 5 9.68 16.60 -5.73
C ALA A 5 11.03 17.16 -6.19
N MET A 6 11.10 18.47 -6.48
CA MET A 6 12.32 19.15 -6.90
C MET A 6 13.06 19.85 -5.76
N GLN A 7 12.48 19.89 -4.56
CA GLN A 7 13.14 20.52 -3.43
C GLN A 7 14.38 19.70 -2.99
N PRO A 8 15.45 20.36 -2.50
CA PRO A 8 16.70 19.67 -2.14
C PRO A 8 16.54 18.55 -1.11
N ASN A 9 15.57 18.69 -0.20
CA ASN A 9 15.28 17.73 0.87
C ASN A 9 13.99 16.92 0.60
N SER A 10 13.61 16.78 -0.67
CA SER A 10 12.44 15.98 -1.06
C SER A 10 12.65 14.50 -0.70
N PRO A 11 11.68 13.86 -0.01
CA PRO A 11 11.70 12.41 0.21
C PRO A 11 11.55 11.61 -1.11
N MET A 12 10.99 12.22 -2.16
CA MET A 12 10.92 11.64 -3.49
C MET A 12 12.20 11.86 -4.29
N TYR A 13 12.63 10.85 -5.03
CA TYR A 13 13.82 10.90 -5.88
C TYR A 13 13.50 11.38 -7.30
N PRO A 14 14.49 11.94 -8.04
CA PRO A 14 14.29 12.34 -9.43
C PRO A 14 13.75 11.24 -10.35
N ARG A 15 14.12 9.97 -10.09
CA ARG A 15 13.64 8.82 -10.87
C ARG A 15 12.14 8.56 -10.70
N ASP A 16 11.57 8.96 -9.56
CA ASP A 16 10.18 8.70 -9.20
C ASP A 16 9.22 9.50 -10.11
N TRP A 17 9.70 10.58 -10.74
CA TRP A 17 8.89 11.47 -11.57
C TRP A 17 9.43 11.76 -12.98
N LYS A 18 10.75 11.68 -13.25
CA LYS A 18 11.32 11.99 -14.59
C LYS A 18 11.18 10.86 -15.62
N LYS A 19 11.26 9.61 -15.18
CA LYS A 19 11.11 8.40 -16.00
C LYS A 19 10.37 7.35 -15.17
N ARG A 20 9.13 7.71 -14.81
CA ARG A 20 8.32 6.95 -13.88
C ARG A 20 8.14 5.53 -14.40
N ASP A 21 8.80 4.58 -13.74
CA ASP A 21 8.41 3.20 -13.77
C ASP A 21 7.05 3.09 -13.07
N ARG A 22 6.03 2.61 -13.80
CA ARG A 22 4.67 2.51 -13.27
C ARG A 22 4.52 1.34 -12.29
N MET A 23 5.51 0.46 -12.23
CA MET A 23 5.58 -0.69 -11.33
C MET A 23 6.56 -0.48 -10.16
N ASP A 24 7.17 0.70 -10.00
CA ASP A 24 8.03 0.99 -8.84
C ASP A 24 7.18 1.30 -7.59
N ASP A 25 6.82 0.25 -6.87
CA ASP A 25 6.09 0.35 -5.60
C ASP A 25 6.87 1.13 -4.54
N ARG A 26 8.22 1.18 -4.63
CA ARG A 26 9.01 1.97 -3.69
C ARG A 26 8.79 3.46 -3.93
N ALA A 27 8.60 3.90 -5.17
CA ALA A 27 8.23 5.28 -5.46
C ALA A 27 6.83 5.61 -4.93
N ALA A 28 5.87 4.69 -5.07
CA ALA A 28 4.53 4.84 -4.51
C ALA A 28 4.55 4.89 -2.96
N ALA A 29 5.36 4.06 -2.32
CA ALA A 29 5.57 4.05 -0.88
C ALA A 29 6.22 5.35 -0.39
N ARG A 30 7.25 5.86 -1.08
CA ARG A 30 7.84 7.17 -0.78
C ARG A 30 6.81 8.29 -0.92
N LEU A 31 6.03 8.30 -2.00
CA LEU A 31 4.98 9.30 -2.20
C LEU A 31 3.94 9.31 -1.07
N SER A 32 3.58 8.13 -0.56
CA SER A 32 2.58 7.96 0.50
C SER A 32 3.17 8.00 1.91
N SER A 33 4.45 8.33 2.05
CA SER A 33 5.16 8.33 3.34
C SER A 33 4.81 9.54 4.21
N ALA A 34 5.00 9.36 5.52
CA ALA A 34 4.90 10.43 6.51
C ALA A 34 5.81 11.62 6.18
N ASP A 35 7.03 11.38 5.69
CA ASP A 35 7.97 12.43 5.31
C ASP A 35 7.43 13.29 4.15
N THR A 36 6.80 12.66 3.15
CA THR A 36 6.22 13.40 2.01
C THR A 36 4.98 14.18 2.43
N LEU A 37 4.16 13.62 3.34
CA LEU A 37 3.04 14.34 3.94
C LEU A 37 3.54 15.54 4.76
N GLN A 38 4.57 15.35 5.58
CA GLN A 38 5.17 16.42 6.40
C GLN A 38 5.67 17.55 5.51
N GLN A 39 6.42 17.24 4.45
CA GLN A 39 6.91 18.24 3.50
C GLN A 39 5.75 18.98 2.81
N ALA A 40 4.69 18.28 2.42
CA ALA A 40 3.50 18.92 1.85
C ALA A 40 2.79 19.83 2.86
N ALA A 41 2.85 19.51 4.15
CA ALA A 41 2.22 20.27 5.23
C ALA A 41 3.04 21.50 5.69
N GLU A 42 4.29 21.68 5.26
CA GLU A 42 5.13 22.83 5.63
C GLU A 42 4.57 24.18 5.14
N ASP A 43 3.93 24.20 3.97
CA ASP A 43 3.25 25.39 3.43
C ASP A 43 1.77 25.07 3.13
N PRO A 44 0.90 25.07 4.16
CA PRO A 44 -0.52 24.77 3.98
C PRO A 44 -1.22 25.76 3.05
N THR A 45 -0.74 27.01 2.96
CA THR A 45 -1.37 28.04 2.11
C THR A 45 -1.35 27.64 0.63
N LYS A 46 -0.35 26.86 0.21
CA LYS A 46 -0.22 26.35 -1.16
C LYS A 46 -0.61 24.90 -1.31
N ASN A 47 -0.35 24.08 -0.28
CA ASN A 47 -0.38 22.63 -0.40
C ASN A 47 -1.47 21.95 0.43
N LEU A 48 -2.37 22.68 1.10
CA LEU A 48 -3.41 22.08 1.95
C LEU A 48 -4.17 20.94 1.27
N GLY A 49 -4.64 21.16 0.03
CA GLY A 49 -5.36 20.11 -0.71
C GLY A 49 -4.51 18.87 -0.97
N LEU A 50 -3.22 19.05 -1.26
CA LEU A 50 -2.28 17.94 -1.45
C LEU A 50 -1.97 17.22 -0.13
N ALA A 51 -1.77 17.96 0.96
CA ALA A 51 -1.55 17.37 2.28
C ALA A 51 -2.75 16.53 2.73
N VAL A 52 -3.98 17.05 2.55
CA VAL A 52 -5.21 16.30 2.83
C VAL A 52 -5.32 15.06 1.93
N TYR A 53 -5.00 15.19 0.64
CA TYR A 53 -4.99 14.05 -0.28
C TYR A 53 -4.01 12.96 0.17
N LEU A 54 -2.75 13.31 0.43
CA LEU A 54 -1.72 12.39 0.86
C LEU A 54 -2.08 11.72 2.19
N PHE A 55 -2.62 12.48 3.14
CA PHE A 55 -3.09 11.95 4.41
C PHE A 55 -4.22 10.92 4.23
N VAL A 56 -5.28 11.26 3.50
CA VAL A 56 -6.46 10.39 3.37
C VAL A 56 -6.15 9.08 2.65
N PHE A 57 -5.35 9.13 1.57
CA PHE A 57 -5.04 7.93 0.80
C PHE A 57 -3.84 7.17 1.36
N GLY A 58 -2.84 7.86 1.91
CA GLY A 58 -1.71 7.24 2.62
C GLY A 58 -2.18 6.45 3.84
N ASP A 59 -3.05 7.05 4.67
CA ASP A 59 -3.62 6.36 5.83
C ASP A 59 -4.35 5.07 5.40
N LEU A 60 -5.10 5.08 4.28
CA LEU A 60 -5.81 3.88 3.82
C LEU A 60 -4.84 2.76 3.41
N ILE A 61 -3.69 3.10 2.82
CA ILE A 61 -2.64 2.14 2.52
C ILE A 61 -2.06 1.57 3.83
N ASP A 62 -1.77 2.42 4.80
CA ASP A 62 -1.32 2.01 6.13
C ASP A 62 -2.34 1.12 6.85
N ALA A 63 -3.64 1.37 6.65
CA ALA A 63 -4.70 0.54 7.19
C ALA A 63 -4.70 -0.90 6.63
N TYR A 64 -3.97 -1.17 5.55
CA TYR A 64 -3.66 -2.52 5.09
C TYR A 64 -2.27 -2.98 5.53
N GLN A 65 -1.25 -2.15 5.34
CA GLN A 65 0.15 -2.60 5.46
C GLN A 65 0.74 -2.52 6.87
N SER A 66 0.25 -1.60 7.71
CA SER A 66 0.80 -1.43 9.06
C SER A 66 0.59 -2.69 9.89
N ARG A 67 1.60 -3.03 10.71
CA ARG A 67 1.53 -4.17 11.66
C ARG A 67 1.02 -3.79 13.05
N THR A 68 0.84 -2.49 13.30
CA THR A 68 0.59 -1.96 14.65
C THR A 68 -0.75 -1.25 14.78
N ILE A 69 -1.34 -0.77 13.68
CA ILE A 69 -2.65 -0.09 13.70
C ILE A 69 -3.76 -1.06 14.13
N SER A 70 -4.55 -0.67 15.12
CA SER A 70 -5.68 -1.45 15.63
C SER A 70 -6.82 -1.56 14.61
N HIS A 71 -7.67 -2.59 14.72
CA HIS A 71 -8.83 -2.73 13.83
C HIS A 71 -9.80 -1.54 13.91
N HIS A 72 -9.95 -0.94 15.09
CA HIS A 72 -10.78 0.25 15.26
C HIS A 72 -10.24 1.45 14.48
N GLU A 73 -8.93 1.70 14.56
CA GLU A 73 -8.29 2.78 13.77
C GLU A 73 -8.40 2.51 12.27
N ARG A 74 -8.19 1.27 11.81
CA ARG A 74 -8.37 0.90 10.39
C ARG A 74 -9.79 1.20 9.89
N ALA A 75 -10.81 0.89 10.70
CA ALA A 75 -12.19 1.19 10.35
C ALA A 75 -12.44 2.70 10.24
N LYS A 76 -11.91 3.50 11.18
CA LYS A 76 -12.01 4.98 11.11
C LYS A 76 -11.34 5.54 9.86
N ILE A 77 -10.15 5.06 9.53
CA ILE A 77 -9.43 5.44 8.32
C ILE A 77 -10.27 5.13 7.08
N ALA A 78 -10.77 3.89 6.95
CA ALA A 78 -11.57 3.47 5.81
C ALA A 78 -12.84 4.32 5.64
N ILE A 79 -13.56 4.58 6.72
CA ILE A 79 -14.76 5.43 6.72
C ILE A 79 -14.39 6.87 6.33
N ARG A 80 -13.29 7.41 6.87
CA ARG A 80 -12.80 8.76 6.52
C ARG A 80 -12.52 8.86 5.02
N THR A 81 -11.84 7.88 4.43
CA THR A 81 -11.53 7.89 2.99
C THR A 81 -12.80 7.87 2.15
N ARG A 82 -13.80 7.05 2.49
CA ARG A 82 -15.10 7.07 1.81
C ARG A 82 -15.81 8.41 1.94
N LEU A 83 -15.89 8.96 3.15
CA LEU A 83 -16.54 10.25 3.39
C LEU A 83 -15.86 11.37 2.61
N PHE A 84 -14.53 11.35 2.54
CA PHE A 84 -13.77 12.30 1.73
C PHE A 84 -14.12 12.21 0.24
N LEU A 85 -14.10 11.00 -0.34
CA LEU A 85 -14.44 10.78 -1.76
C LEU A 85 -15.87 11.23 -2.08
N HIS A 86 -16.84 10.89 -1.22
CA HIS A 86 -18.23 11.29 -1.38
C HIS A 86 -18.41 12.80 -1.28
N THR A 87 -17.79 13.42 -0.27
CA THR A 87 -17.87 14.87 -0.05
C THR A 87 -17.24 15.63 -1.20
N TRP A 88 -16.10 15.16 -1.72
CA TRP A 88 -15.46 15.75 -2.89
C TRP A 88 -16.38 15.71 -4.12
N ARG A 89 -17.01 14.56 -4.43
CA ARG A 89 -18.01 14.48 -5.52
C ARG A 89 -19.19 15.44 -5.31
N MET A 90 -19.74 15.49 -4.10
CA MET A 90 -20.84 16.40 -3.76
C MET A 90 -20.45 17.87 -3.94
N PHE A 91 -19.24 18.24 -3.52
CA PHE A 91 -18.69 19.58 -3.73
C PHE A 91 -18.59 19.92 -5.21
N LEU A 92 -18.02 19.04 -6.04
CA LEU A 92 -17.89 19.27 -7.48
C LEU A 92 -19.24 19.50 -8.15
N ARG A 93 -20.25 18.69 -7.80
CA ARG A 93 -21.63 18.86 -8.30
C ARG A 93 -22.22 20.21 -7.90
N LYS A 94 -22.08 20.59 -6.62
CA LYS A 94 -22.58 21.87 -6.12
C LYS A 94 -21.88 23.06 -6.77
N ALA A 95 -20.58 22.94 -7.04
CA ALA A 95 -19.76 23.96 -7.68
C ALA A 95 -19.86 23.94 -9.23
N SER A 96 -20.67 23.04 -9.82
CA SER A 96 -20.77 22.85 -11.28
C SER A 96 -19.45 22.51 -11.98
N TYR A 97 -18.53 21.84 -11.26
CA TYR A 97 -17.30 21.31 -11.83
C TYR A 97 -17.52 19.90 -12.39
N THR A 98 -16.93 19.63 -13.55
CA THR A 98 -16.99 18.30 -14.17
C THR A 98 -16.14 17.30 -13.42
N GLU A 99 -16.75 16.18 -12.98
CA GLU A 99 -16.06 15.12 -12.24
C GLU A 99 -14.87 14.56 -13.03
N ASN A 100 -15.03 14.32 -14.34
CA ASN A 100 -13.97 13.76 -15.20
C ASN A 100 -12.65 14.57 -15.25
N ARG A 101 -12.69 15.85 -14.86
CA ARG A 101 -11.50 16.72 -14.87
C ARG A 101 -11.01 17.08 -13.47
N HIS A 102 -11.90 17.10 -12.48
CA HIS A 102 -11.62 17.65 -11.15
C HIS A 102 -11.68 16.61 -10.03
N PHE A 103 -11.98 15.36 -10.38
CA PHE A 103 -11.93 14.22 -9.48
C PHE A 103 -10.77 13.28 -9.89
N ILE A 104 -10.42 12.34 -9.01
CA ILE A 104 -9.56 11.23 -9.40
C ILE A 104 -10.22 10.41 -10.52
N SER A 105 -9.42 9.61 -11.25
CA SER A 105 -9.97 8.77 -12.31
C SER A 105 -11.03 7.81 -11.75
N LYS A 106 -11.97 7.41 -12.60
CA LYS A 106 -13.03 6.48 -12.21
C LYS A 106 -12.44 5.18 -11.67
N GLU A 107 -11.42 4.66 -12.33
CA GLU A 107 -10.72 3.44 -11.96
C GLU A 107 -10.07 3.57 -10.58
N ALA A 108 -9.42 4.70 -10.30
CA ALA A 108 -8.83 4.95 -8.99
C ALA A 108 -9.90 5.03 -7.90
N ALA A 109 -11.03 5.70 -8.17
CA ALA A 109 -12.14 5.79 -7.23
C ALA A 109 -12.77 4.42 -6.93
N ASP A 110 -12.94 3.59 -7.96
CA ASP A 110 -13.48 2.23 -7.84
C ASP A 110 -12.52 1.34 -7.02
N ILE A 111 -11.20 1.46 -7.26
CA ILE A 111 -10.17 0.78 -6.45
C ILE A 111 -10.27 1.21 -4.98
N PHE A 112 -10.38 2.51 -4.69
CA PHE A 112 -10.49 2.96 -3.30
C PHE A 112 -11.79 2.48 -2.64
N GLU A 113 -12.91 2.42 -3.34
CA GLU A 113 -14.13 1.81 -2.78
C GLU A 113 -13.98 0.31 -2.52
N ILE A 114 -13.27 -0.42 -3.39
CA ILE A 114 -12.93 -1.83 -3.16
C ILE A 114 -12.08 -1.97 -1.90
N LEU A 115 -11.06 -1.13 -1.71
CA LEU A 115 -10.20 -1.15 -0.53
C LEU A 115 -10.97 -0.79 0.74
N VAL A 116 -11.82 0.24 0.72
CA VAL A 116 -12.64 0.59 1.89
C VAL A 116 -13.58 -0.55 2.27
N ASN A 117 -14.30 -1.12 1.28
CA ASN A 117 -15.21 -2.24 1.55
C ASN A 117 -14.45 -3.48 2.00
N GLY A 118 -13.28 -3.74 1.41
CA GLY A 118 -12.43 -4.88 1.72
C GLY A 118 -12.00 -4.87 3.18
N ILE A 119 -11.40 -3.77 3.66
CA ILE A 119 -10.89 -3.73 5.05
C ILE A 119 -12.02 -3.77 6.07
N LEU A 120 -13.13 -3.08 5.82
CA LEU A 120 -14.30 -3.11 6.71
C LEU A 120 -14.94 -4.51 6.73
N GLY A 121 -15.09 -5.13 5.55
CA GLY A 121 -15.60 -6.49 5.41
C GLY A 121 -14.72 -7.51 6.13
N LEU A 122 -13.40 -7.44 5.96
CA LEU A 122 -12.45 -8.29 6.68
C LEU A 122 -12.59 -8.16 8.19
N ILE A 123 -12.69 -6.93 8.72
CA ILE A 123 -12.88 -6.69 10.15
C ILE A 123 -14.19 -7.30 10.65
N VAL A 124 -15.31 -7.08 9.94
CA VAL A 124 -16.63 -7.59 10.33
C VAL A 124 -16.66 -9.12 10.27
N ILE A 125 -16.18 -9.72 9.17
CA ILE A 125 -16.14 -11.17 9.00
C ILE A 125 -15.26 -11.81 10.07
N HIS A 126 -14.08 -11.26 10.33
CA HIS A 126 -13.21 -11.79 11.38
C HIS A 126 -13.87 -11.68 12.76
N ARG A 127 -14.51 -10.56 13.08
CA ARG A 127 -15.20 -10.39 14.36
C ARG A 127 -16.38 -11.37 14.52
N ASP A 128 -17.25 -11.46 13.52
CA ASP A 128 -18.55 -12.13 13.63
C ASP A 128 -18.49 -13.63 13.32
N HIS A 129 -17.55 -14.06 12.47
CA HIS A 129 -17.49 -15.44 11.99
C HIS A 129 -16.20 -16.17 12.37
N LEU A 130 -15.12 -15.45 12.70
CA LEU A 130 -13.82 -16.04 13.03
C LEU A 130 -13.33 -15.69 14.44
N GLY A 131 -14.02 -14.81 15.18
CA GLY A 131 -13.55 -14.20 16.43
C GLY A 131 -13.40 -15.16 17.60
N GLY A 132 -14.01 -16.35 17.52
CA GLY A 132 -13.80 -17.45 18.46
C GLY A 132 -12.65 -18.40 18.12
N LYS A 133 -11.98 -18.22 16.97
CA LYS A 133 -10.84 -19.04 16.53
C LYS A 133 -9.54 -18.27 16.75
N SER A 134 -8.45 -18.96 17.09
CA SER A 134 -7.09 -18.38 17.30
C SER A 134 -6.44 -17.83 16.02
N CYS A 135 -7.21 -17.27 15.09
CA CYS A 135 -6.74 -16.71 13.82
C CYS A 135 -6.88 -15.18 13.87
N PRO A 136 -5.83 -14.44 14.29
CA PRO A 136 -5.87 -12.99 14.26
C PRO A 136 -6.01 -12.49 12.82
N LEU A 137 -6.76 -11.40 12.63
CA LEU A 137 -6.79 -10.70 11.35
C LEU A 137 -5.45 -9.99 11.16
N LEU A 138 -4.73 -10.35 10.10
CA LEU A 138 -3.46 -9.72 9.72
C LEU A 138 -3.61 -9.09 8.32
N PRO A 139 -4.08 -7.83 8.21
CA PRO A 139 -4.40 -7.24 6.90
C PRO A 139 -3.22 -7.17 5.93
N TRP A 140 -1.99 -7.08 6.44
CA TRP A 140 -0.79 -7.05 5.60
C TRP A 140 -0.47 -8.39 4.93
N PHE A 141 -1.13 -9.48 5.33
CA PHE A 141 -1.02 -10.78 4.67
C PHE A 141 -2.07 -11.01 3.58
N THR A 142 -3.00 -10.07 3.36
CA THR A 142 -4.05 -10.22 2.33
C THR A 142 -3.62 -9.69 0.96
N SER A 143 -2.37 -9.25 0.81
CA SER A 143 -1.79 -8.72 -0.44
C SER A 143 -1.24 -9.83 -1.35
N SER A 144 -1.04 -9.51 -2.63
CA SER A 144 -0.27 -10.33 -3.58
C SER A 144 1.25 -10.23 -3.38
N GLU A 145 1.74 -9.30 -2.58
CA GLU A 145 3.17 -9.04 -2.37
C GLU A 145 4.00 -10.34 -2.10
N PRO A 146 3.57 -11.29 -1.25
CA PRO A 146 4.33 -12.53 -1.07
C PRO A 146 4.47 -13.38 -2.34
N ASN A 147 3.47 -13.32 -3.24
CA ASN A 147 3.52 -14.01 -4.52
C ASN A 147 4.51 -13.33 -5.47
N GLU A 148 4.55 -12.00 -5.49
CA GLU A 148 5.47 -11.22 -6.33
C GLU A 148 6.94 -11.45 -5.93
N HIS A 149 7.22 -11.49 -4.63
CA HIS A 149 8.55 -11.90 -4.12
C HIS A 149 8.89 -13.32 -4.53
N SER A 150 7.93 -14.24 -4.43
CA SER A 150 8.12 -15.64 -4.86
C SER A 150 8.43 -15.72 -6.37
N PHE A 151 7.73 -14.96 -7.20
CA PHE A 151 8.01 -14.92 -8.65
C PHE A 151 9.35 -14.29 -8.98
N SER A 152 9.77 -13.27 -8.23
CA SER A 152 11.09 -12.65 -8.39
C SER A 152 12.20 -13.67 -8.12
N GLU A 153 12.07 -14.44 -7.05
CA GLU A 153 13.02 -15.52 -6.72
C GLU A 153 13.04 -16.65 -7.75
N ILE A 154 11.90 -16.95 -8.39
CA ILE A 154 11.86 -17.92 -9.49
C ILE A 154 12.58 -17.36 -10.73
N ARG A 155 12.40 -16.06 -11.02
CA ARG A 155 13.07 -15.40 -12.16
C ARG A 155 14.59 -15.34 -12.03
N ASP A 156 15.10 -15.28 -10.80
CA ASP A 156 16.54 -15.38 -10.55
C ASP A 156 17.11 -16.76 -10.96
N VAL A 157 16.27 -17.79 -10.99
CA VAL A 157 16.65 -19.14 -11.46
C VAL A 157 16.38 -19.29 -12.96
N SER A 158 15.24 -18.80 -13.45
CA SER A 158 14.85 -18.83 -14.86
C SER A 158 13.94 -17.63 -15.19
N GLU A 159 14.43 -16.71 -16.01
CA GLU A 159 13.78 -15.43 -16.32
C GLU A 159 12.38 -15.62 -16.93
N ASP A 160 12.25 -16.55 -17.88
CA ASP A 160 11.01 -16.91 -18.58
C ASP A 160 10.61 -18.36 -18.29
N PHE A 161 10.31 -18.65 -17.03
CA PHE A 161 9.96 -19.99 -16.58
C PHE A 161 8.59 -20.48 -17.07
N THR A 162 8.51 -21.76 -17.40
CA THR A 162 7.26 -22.51 -17.60
C THR A 162 6.63 -22.90 -16.26
N LEU A 163 5.33 -23.25 -16.27
CA LEU A 163 4.65 -23.76 -15.07
C LEU A 163 5.36 -25.01 -14.50
N GLN A 164 5.89 -25.88 -15.36
CA GLN A 164 6.63 -27.06 -14.92
C GLN A 164 7.90 -26.67 -14.15
N GLU A 165 8.68 -25.71 -14.66
CA GLU A 165 9.88 -25.22 -13.99
C GLU A 165 9.52 -24.55 -12.66
N ALA A 166 8.46 -23.74 -12.60
CA ALA A 166 7.98 -23.16 -11.34
C ALA A 166 7.69 -24.24 -10.29
N ILE A 167 6.97 -25.31 -10.66
CA ILE A 167 6.63 -26.42 -9.76
C ILE A 167 7.90 -27.10 -9.24
N LEU A 168 8.90 -27.31 -10.11
CA LEU A 168 10.16 -27.93 -9.74
C LEU A 168 11.03 -27.04 -8.83
N ILE A 169 10.86 -25.72 -8.90
CA ILE A 169 11.59 -24.74 -8.07
C ILE A 169 10.96 -24.58 -6.67
N VAL A 170 9.67 -24.90 -6.48
CA VAL A 170 8.95 -24.77 -5.18
C VAL A 170 9.71 -25.34 -3.97
N PRO A 171 10.31 -26.55 -4.01
CA PRO A 171 11.07 -27.07 -2.87
C PRO A 171 12.26 -26.20 -2.49
N GLN A 172 12.94 -25.60 -3.47
CA GLN A 172 14.08 -24.71 -3.25
C GLN A 172 13.63 -23.39 -2.60
N LEU A 173 12.52 -22.81 -3.08
CA LEU A 173 11.90 -21.62 -2.47
C LEU A 173 11.54 -21.90 -1.02
N ARG A 174 10.92 -23.05 -0.75
CA ARG A 174 10.54 -23.44 0.61
C ARG A 174 11.77 -23.55 1.53
N ALA A 175 12.88 -24.11 1.04
CA ALA A 175 14.12 -24.18 1.80
C ALA A 175 14.68 -22.79 2.11
N LYS A 176 14.73 -21.88 1.12
CA LYS A 176 15.14 -20.48 1.30
C LYS A 176 14.26 -19.76 2.33
N MET A 177 12.93 -19.89 2.23
CA MET A 177 11.99 -19.28 3.18
C MET A 177 12.18 -19.81 4.60
N GLN A 178 12.36 -21.12 4.77
CA GLN A 178 12.61 -21.72 6.08
C GLN A 178 13.94 -21.25 6.68
N ALA A 179 14.99 -21.10 5.87
CA ALA A 179 16.26 -20.55 6.30
C ALA A 179 16.09 -19.10 6.80
N ALA A 180 15.39 -18.25 6.03
CA ALA A 180 15.11 -16.87 6.41
C ALA A 180 14.32 -16.76 7.72
N VAL A 181 13.28 -17.60 7.91
CA VAL A 181 12.50 -17.64 9.15
C VAL A 181 13.38 -18.06 10.33
N ARG A 182 14.22 -19.09 10.16
CA ARG A 182 15.15 -19.54 11.21
C ARG A 182 16.16 -18.46 11.60
N MET A 183 16.64 -17.67 10.64
CA MET A 183 17.55 -16.55 10.92
C MET A 183 16.90 -15.45 11.77
N VAL A 184 15.60 -15.18 11.54
CA VAL A 184 14.85 -14.19 12.35
C VAL A 184 14.58 -14.71 13.76
N LEU A 185 14.28 -16.02 13.90
CA LEU A 185 13.98 -16.63 15.18
C LEU A 185 15.23 -16.92 16.03
N ASN A 186 16.37 -17.21 15.39
CA ASN A 186 17.65 -17.51 16.02
C ASN A 186 18.77 -16.59 15.49
N PRO A 187 18.82 -15.32 15.90
CA PRO A 187 19.80 -14.35 15.39
C PRO A 187 21.26 -14.65 15.77
N GLU A 188 21.52 -15.60 16.67
CA GLU A 188 22.87 -15.96 17.13
C GLU A 188 23.61 -16.99 16.25
N ILE A 189 22.97 -17.55 15.21
CA ILE A 189 23.63 -18.53 14.32
C ILE A 189 24.39 -17.77 13.22
N PRO A 190 25.73 -17.86 13.15
CA PRO A 190 26.51 -17.12 12.15
C PRO A 190 26.20 -17.58 10.73
N ARG A 191 26.25 -16.64 9.78
CA ARG A 191 26.15 -16.93 8.35
C ARG A 191 27.34 -17.81 7.94
N SER A 192 27.12 -19.10 7.74
CA SER A 192 28.08 -19.94 7.01
C SER A 192 28.04 -19.52 5.55
N VAL A 193 29.18 -18.99 5.08
CA VAL A 193 29.51 -18.62 3.70
C VAL A 193 29.27 -19.78 2.75
#